data_AF-A0AAJ2LFW5-F1
#
_entry.id   AF-A0AAJ2LFW5-F1
#
_cell.length_a   1.000
_cell.length_b   1.000
_cell.length_c   1.000
_cell.angle_alpha   90.00
_cell.angle_beta   90.00
_cell.angle_gamma   90.00
#
_symmetry.space_group_name_H-M   'P 1'
#
loop_
_entity.id
_entity.type
_entity.pdbx_description
1 polymer ?
#
loop_
_entity_poly.entity_id
_entity_poly.type
_entity_poly.pdbx_seq_one_letter_code
_entity_poly.pdbx_strand_id
1 'polypeptide(L)'
;MITSRFSSVAAAPVLAAVLVATLSGCVTTKEAIAHKENDLSAAGFIDKPANTPERQAMLARLPANKFVRNVKGDTVKYVYADPKSCNCLYVGTQQAYGAYVKTMQAKNLADEQQMTAEEYSDPAWNWGAWGPWGGFGWGFGRGYGW
;
A
#
# COMPACT_ATOMS: atom_id res chain seq x y z
N MET A 1 22.17 51.61 -31.11
CA MET A 1 23.63 51.43 -30.96
C MET A 1 24.01 51.74 -29.51
N ILE A 2 24.57 50.71 -28.86
CA ILE A 2 25.51 50.68 -27.72
C ILE A 2 25.77 52.01 -26.97
N THR A 3 25.60 51.99 -25.65
CA THR A 3 26.71 52.21 -24.71
C THR A 3 26.34 51.68 -23.32
N SER A 4 27.05 50.63 -22.88
CA SER A 4 27.08 50.16 -21.49
C SER A 4 28.22 50.87 -20.75
N ARG A 5 27.99 51.33 -19.53
CA ARG A 5 29.04 51.67 -18.56
C ARG A 5 28.70 51.04 -17.22
N PHE A 6 29.60 50.17 -16.77
CA PHE A 6 29.61 49.53 -15.46
C PHE A 6 30.07 50.53 -14.40
N SER A 7 29.39 50.56 -13.24
CA SER A 7 29.91 51.11 -11.99
C SER A 7 29.83 50.03 -10.93
N SER A 8 30.99 49.66 -10.39
CA SER A 8 31.15 48.75 -9.25
C SER A 8 30.43 49.30 -8.02
N VAL A 9 29.65 48.47 -7.34
CA VAL A 9 29.11 48.77 -6.01
C VAL A 9 29.82 47.88 -5.01
N ALA A 10 30.53 48.50 -4.07
CA ALA A 10 31.12 47.85 -2.91
C ALA A 10 30.31 48.18 -1.64
N ALA A 11 30.00 47.13 -0.89
CA ALA A 11 29.72 47.02 0.55
C ALA A 11 28.48 47.72 1.17
N ALA A 12 27.54 46.90 1.65
CA ALA A 12 27.21 46.76 3.09
C ALA A 12 26.22 45.60 3.32
N PRO A 13 26.39 44.75 4.35
CA PRO A 13 25.55 43.58 4.58
C PRO A 13 24.39 43.93 5.52
N VAL A 14 23.15 43.85 5.03
CA VAL A 14 21.96 43.69 5.88
C VAL A 14 21.13 42.59 5.24
N LEU A 15 21.57 41.33 5.38
CA LEU A 15 20.75 40.19 5.02
C LEU A 15 20.11 39.65 6.30
N ALA A 16 18.82 39.96 6.42
CA ALA A 16 17.91 39.36 7.38
C ALA A 16 18.08 37.84 7.37
N ALA A 17 18.39 37.27 8.53
CA ALA A 17 18.41 35.84 8.74
C ALA A 17 16.97 35.30 8.68
N VAL A 18 16.49 34.99 7.48
CA VAL A 18 15.28 34.18 7.31
C VAL A 18 15.67 32.74 7.62
N LEU A 19 15.47 32.33 8.87
CA LEU A 19 15.47 30.93 9.28
C LEU A 19 14.28 30.23 8.60
N VAL A 20 14.47 29.77 7.37
CA VAL A 20 13.56 28.82 6.74
C VAL A 20 13.76 27.48 7.45
N ALA A 21 12.99 27.24 8.50
CA ALA A 21 12.87 25.92 9.11
C ALA A 21 12.17 25.00 8.10
N THR A 22 12.96 24.31 7.28
CA THR A 22 12.45 23.22 6.44
C THR A 22 12.01 22.09 7.36
N LEU A 23 10.71 22.00 7.62
CA LEU A 23 10.08 20.84 8.23
C LEU A 23 10.17 19.67 7.24
N SER A 24 11.30 18.97 7.22
CA SER A 24 11.39 17.63 6.64
C SER A 24 10.56 16.69 7.51
N GLY A 25 9.28 16.52 7.17
CA GLY A 25 8.41 15.56 7.82
C GLY A 25 8.85 14.15 7.49
N CYS A 26 9.51 13.48 8.42
CA CYS A 26 9.67 12.02 8.35
C CYS A 26 8.29 11.39 8.52
N VAL A 27 7.65 10.97 7.42
CA VAL A 27 6.50 10.08 7.53
C VAL A 27 7.00 8.80 8.20
N THR A 28 6.37 8.40 9.30
CA THR A 28 6.79 7.19 10.01
C THR A 28 6.32 5.96 9.23
N THR A 29 7.08 4.85 9.27
CA THR A 29 6.70 3.62 8.57
C THR A 29 5.32 3.12 9.01
N LYS A 30 4.96 3.31 10.28
CA LYS A 30 3.65 2.93 10.83
C LYS A 30 2.51 3.72 10.21
N GLU A 31 2.68 5.03 10.02
CA GLU A 31 1.69 5.86 9.33
C GLU A 31 1.52 5.44 7.88
N ALA A 32 2.62 5.21 7.15
CA ALA A 32 2.57 4.74 5.77
C ALA A 32 1.82 3.41 5.61
N ILE A 33 2.02 2.48 6.55
CA ILE A 33 1.27 1.21 6.61
C ILE A 33 -0.21 1.48 6.85
N ALA A 34 -0.57 2.24 7.88
CA ALA A 34 -1.97 2.53 8.20
C ALA A 34 -2.69 3.23 7.03
N HIS A 35 -2.01 4.12 6.31
CA HIS A 35 -2.54 4.72 5.09
C HIS A 35 -2.81 3.67 4.00
N LYS A 36 -1.91 2.70 3.82
CA LYS A 36 -2.09 1.62 2.84
C LYS A 36 -3.25 0.70 3.20
N GLU A 37 -3.38 0.29 4.45
CA GLU A 37 -4.50 -0.53 4.95
C GLU A 37 -5.85 0.17 4.75
N ASN A 38 -5.90 1.48 5.00
CA ASN A 38 -7.08 2.31 4.75
C ASN A 38 -7.41 2.37 3.25
N ASP A 39 -6.41 2.57 2.39
CA ASP A 39 -6.61 2.64 0.94
C ASP A 39 -7.07 1.30 0.35
N LEU A 40 -6.53 0.17 0.85
CA LEU A 40 -6.99 -1.18 0.50
C LEU A 40 -8.46 -1.37 0.88
N SER A 41 -8.82 -1.01 2.12
CA SER A 41 -10.18 -1.13 2.62
C SER A 41 -11.16 -0.25 1.82
N ALA A 42 -10.76 0.99 1.52
CA ALA A 42 -11.55 1.92 0.71
C ALA A 42 -11.75 1.44 -0.73
N ALA A 43 -10.78 0.70 -1.28
CA ALA A 43 -10.90 0.05 -2.57
C ALA A 43 -11.78 -1.22 -2.54
N GLY A 44 -12.22 -1.67 -1.38
CA GLY A 44 -13.10 -2.83 -1.21
C GLY A 44 -12.35 -4.15 -0.98
N PHE A 45 -11.08 -4.11 -0.57
CA PHE A 45 -10.41 -5.29 -0.03
C PHE A 45 -10.95 -5.63 1.36
N ILE A 46 -10.97 -6.93 1.67
CA ILE A 46 -11.38 -7.46 2.97
C ILE A 46 -10.16 -8.11 3.63
N ASP A 47 -9.90 -7.77 4.89
CA ASP A 47 -8.84 -8.37 5.67
C ASP A 47 -9.21 -9.79 6.16
N LYS A 48 -8.22 -10.68 6.20
CA LYS A 48 -8.31 -12.05 6.68
C LYS A 48 -7.14 -12.28 7.65
N PRO A 49 -7.38 -12.35 8.97
CA PRO A 49 -6.30 -12.46 9.95
C PRO A 49 -5.63 -13.84 9.89
N ALA A 50 -4.31 -13.87 10.09
CA ALA A 50 -3.53 -15.09 10.28
C ALA A 50 -3.60 -15.55 11.75
N ASN A 51 -4.80 -15.91 12.19
CA ASN A 51 -5.11 -16.26 13.58
C ASN A 51 -4.98 -17.77 13.89
N THR A 52 -4.49 -18.57 12.95
CA THR A 52 -4.17 -19.99 13.17
C THR A 52 -2.73 -20.29 12.76
N PRO A 53 -2.08 -21.31 13.35
CA PRO A 53 -0.72 -21.71 12.94
C PRO A 53 -0.61 -22.01 11.45
N GLU A 54 -1.64 -22.65 10.87
CA GLU A 54 -1.69 -22.91 9.43
C GLU A 54 -1.71 -21.59 8.63
N ARG A 55 -2.55 -20.62 8.98
CA ARG A 55 -2.62 -19.33 8.28
C ARG A 55 -1.33 -18.52 8.43
N GLN A 56 -0.67 -18.58 9.58
CA GLN A 56 0.63 -17.92 9.78
C GLN A 56 1.72 -18.53 8.91
N ALA A 57 1.79 -19.88 8.89
CA ALA A 57 2.72 -20.60 8.02
C ALA A 57 2.44 -20.35 6.54
N MET A 58 1.16 -20.21 6.16
CA MET A 58 0.76 -19.80 4.82
C MET A 58 1.21 -18.36 4.54
N LEU A 59 0.83 -17.39 5.37
CA LEU A 59 1.16 -15.97 5.20
C LEU A 59 2.65 -15.73 4.98
N ALA A 60 3.51 -16.47 5.68
CA ALA A 60 4.96 -16.40 5.54
C ALA A 60 5.50 -16.83 4.16
N ARG A 61 4.71 -17.53 3.34
CA ARG A 61 5.07 -17.95 1.97
C ARG A 61 4.81 -16.88 0.93
N LEU A 62 3.88 -15.96 1.21
CA LEU A 62 3.56 -14.88 0.28
C LEU A 62 4.65 -13.80 0.30
N PRO A 63 4.91 -13.17 -0.85
CA PRO A 63 5.79 -12.01 -0.87
C PRO A 63 5.18 -10.89 -0.01
N ALA A 64 5.94 -10.48 1.01
CA ALA A 64 5.49 -9.44 1.94
C ALA A 64 5.29 -8.11 1.20
N ASN A 65 4.15 -7.45 1.49
CA ASN A 65 3.80 -6.14 0.96
C ASN A 65 3.70 -6.05 -0.57
N LYS A 66 3.38 -7.16 -1.24
CA LYS A 66 3.14 -7.22 -2.68
C LYS A 66 1.76 -7.81 -2.99
N PHE A 67 1.22 -7.43 -4.15
CA PHE A 67 0.05 -8.09 -4.68
C PHE A 67 0.43 -9.39 -5.36
N VAL A 68 -0.37 -10.41 -5.14
CA VAL A 68 -0.43 -11.60 -5.97
C VAL A 68 -1.84 -11.77 -6.50
N ARG A 69 -1.96 -12.42 -7.66
CA ARG A 69 -3.26 -12.83 -8.21
C ARG A 69 -3.39 -14.34 -8.14
N ASN A 70 -4.59 -14.77 -7.79
CA ASN A 70 -5.05 -16.15 -7.89
C ASN A 70 -6.09 -16.25 -8.99
N VAL A 71 -5.89 -17.16 -9.94
CA VAL A 71 -6.83 -17.43 -11.02
C VAL A 71 -7.43 -18.81 -10.79
N LYS A 72 -8.75 -18.88 -10.56
CA LYS A 72 -9.48 -20.13 -10.40
C LYS A 72 -10.69 -20.13 -11.35
N GLY A 73 -10.53 -20.81 -12.49
CA GLY A 73 -11.49 -20.70 -13.60
C GLY A 73 -11.58 -19.24 -14.07
N ASP A 74 -12.81 -18.75 -14.22
CA ASP A 74 -13.06 -17.35 -14.63
C ASP A 74 -12.97 -16.34 -13.47
N THR A 75 -12.66 -16.81 -12.25
CA THR A 75 -12.57 -15.95 -11.06
C THR A 75 -11.12 -15.58 -10.77
N VAL A 76 -10.82 -14.28 -10.83
CA VAL A 76 -9.54 -13.71 -10.39
C VAL A 76 -9.70 -13.05 -9.02
N LYS A 77 -8.79 -13.36 -8.11
CA LYS A 77 -8.67 -12.71 -6.79
C LYS A 77 -7.31 -12.06 -6.64
N TYR A 78 -7.30 -10.87 -6.06
CA TYR A 78 -6.08 -10.16 -5.73
C TYR A 78 -5.84 -10.25 -4.24
N VAL A 79 -4.62 -10.60 -3.85
CA VAL A 79 -4.23 -10.80 -2.45
C VAL A 79 -3.02 -9.95 -2.16
N TYR A 80 -3.08 -9.21 -1.07
CA TYR A 80 -1.96 -8.45 -0.53
C TYR A 80 -1.62 -8.97 0.86
N ALA A 81 -0.36 -9.35 1.08
CA ALA A 81 0.09 -9.89 2.37
C ALA A 81 0.78 -8.82 3.21
N ASP A 82 0.33 -8.65 4.45
CA ASP A 82 1.04 -7.85 5.46
C ASP A 82 1.39 -8.72 6.69
N PRO A 83 2.54 -9.43 6.64
CA PRO A 83 3.01 -10.25 7.75
C PRO A 83 3.61 -9.47 8.92
N LYS A 84 3.87 -8.16 8.78
CA LYS A 84 4.62 -7.40 9.79
C LYS A 84 3.75 -6.49 10.63
N SER A 85 2.69 -5.93 10.05
CA SER A 85 1.87 -4.92 10.73
C SER A 85 0.55 -5.51 11.21
N CYS A 86 -0.35 -5.91 10.31
CA CYS A 86 -1.62 -6.54 10.70
C CYS A 86 -1.50 -8.05 10.97
N ASN A 87 -0.46 -8.71 10.46
CA ASN A 87 -0.35 -10.17 10.40
C ASN A 87 -1.59 -10.80 9.73
N CYS A 88 -1.92 -10.30 8.53
CA CYS A 88 -3.15 -10.61 7.81
C CYS A 88 -2.97 -10.56 6.28
N LEU A 89 -3.98 -11.04 5.55
CA LEU A 89 -4.13 -10.84 4.12
C LEU A 89 -5.24 -9.83 3.84
N TYR A 90 -5.11 -9.07 2.76
CA TYR A 90 -6.20 -8.32 2.16
C TYR A 90 -6.61 -9.00 0.86
N VAL A 91 -7.90 -9.29 0.69
CA VAL A 91 -8.45 -10.01 -0.45
C VAL A 91 -9.45 -9.15 -1.19
N GLY A 92 -9.24 -8.97 -2.49
CA GLY A 92 -10.06 -8.13 -3.36
C GLY A 92 -10.48 -8.82 -4.65
N THR A 93 -11.53 -8.29 -5.26
CA THR A 93 -11.91 -8.60 -6.65
C THR A 93 -11.02 -7.82 -7.62
N GLN A 94 -11.13 -8.13 -8.92
CA GLN A 94 -10.50 -7.33 -9.96
C GLN A 94 -10.94 -5.85 -9.94
N GLN A 95 -12.21 -5.59 -9.60
CA GLN A 95 -12.71 -4.23 -9.44
C GLN A 95 -12.04 -3.51 -8.26
N ALA A 96 -11.88 -4.20 -7.13
CA ALA A 96 -11.20 -3.63 -5.96
C ALA A 96 -9.73 -3.31 -6.26
N TYR A 97 -9.03 -4.23 -6.91
CA TYR A 97 -7.65 -3.99 -7.34
C TYR A 97 -7.54 -2.80 -8.31
N GLY A 98 -8.43 -2.71 -9.31
CA GLY A 98 -8.46 -1.56 -10.22
C GLY A 98 -8.73 -0.23 -9.50
N ALA A 99 -9.65 -0.21 -8.53
CA ALA A 99 -9.93 0.97 -7.72
C ALA A 99 -8.71 1.39 -6.87
N TYR A 100 -8.01 0.43 -6.28
CA TYR A 100 -6.78 0.67 -5.54
C TYR A 100 -5.69 1.27 -6.44
N VAL A 101 -5.41 0.65 -7.58
CA VAL A 101 -4.39 1.13 -8.54
C VAL A 101 -4.70 2.55 -9.00
N LYS A 102 -5.97 2.84 -9.37
CA LYS A 102 -6.40 4.19 -9.77
C LYS A 102 -6.16 5.22 -8.64
N THR A 103 -6.40 4.82 -7.39
CA THR A 103 -6.18 5.69 -6.23
C THR A 103 -4.70 5.97 -6.01
N MET A 104 -3.84 4.96 -6.11
CA MET A 104 -2.38 5.13 -5.99
C MET A 104 -1.82 6.03 -7.10
N GLN A 105 -2.30 5.86 -8.34
CA GLN A 105 -1.94 6.72 -9.46
C GLN A 105 -2.35 8.17 -9.22
N ALA A 106 -3.59 8.41 -8.77
CA ALA A 106 -4.09 9.76 -8.49
C ALA A 106 -3.30 10.47 -7.37
N LYS A 107 -2.73 9.71 -6.42
CA LYS A 107 -1.88 10.23 -5.35
C LYS A 107 -0.40 10.39 -5.76
N ASN A 108 -0.02 10.02 -6.99
CA ASN A 108 1.38 9.89 -7.42
C ASN A 108 2.21 8.94 -6.53
N LEU A 109 1.58 7.90 -5.99
CA LEU A 109 2.19 6.88 -5.12
C LEU A 109 2.28 5.51 -5.81
N ALA A 110 2.00 5.48 -7.11
CA ALA A 110 2.05 4.29 -7.93
C ALA A 110 3.51 3.84 -8.16
N ASP A 111 3.98 2.90 -7.34
CA ASP A 111 5.17 2.09 -7.65
C ASP A 111 4.74 0.89 -8.50
N GLU A 112 5.06 0.91 -9.80
CA GLU A 112 4.66 -0.12 -10.75
C GLU A 112 5.12 -1.53 -10.35
N GLN A 113 6.31 -1.66 -9.74
CA GLN A 113 6.85 -2.95 -9.29
C GLN A 113 6.12 -3.50 -8.06
N GLN A 114 5.51 -2.62 -7.26
CA GLN A 114 4.71 -3.02 -6.10
C GLN A 114 3.25 -3.26 -6.45
N MET A 115 2.75 -2.56 -7.48
CA MET A 115 1.37 -2.71 -7.94
C MET A 115 1.20 -3.95 -8.81
N THR A 116 2.21 -4.36 -9.56
CA THR A 116 2.12 -5.54 -10.45
C THR A 116 1.76 -6.78 -9.66
N ALA A 117 0.59 -7.34 -9.94
CA ALA A 117 0.14 -8.57 -9.31
C ALA A 117 0.64 -9.78 -10.10
N GLU A 118 1.63 -10.47 -9.53
CA GLU A 118 2.18 -11.69 -10.11
C GLU A 118 1.24 -12.87 -9.84
N GLU A 119 1.20 -13.82 -10.78
CA GLU A 119 0.46 -15.06 -10.56
C GLU A 119 1.20 -15.91 -9.54
N TYR A 120 0.52 -16.23 -8.44
CA TYR A 120 1.13 -16.99 -7.37
C TYR A 120 0.74 -18.46 -7.46
N SER A 121 1.74 -19.30 -7.70
CA SER A 121 1.61 -20.74 -7.89
C SER A 121 2.61 -21.48 -7.00
N ASP A 122 2.29 -21.55 -5.70
CA ASP A 122 2.96 -22.44 -4.75
C ASP A 122 2.05 -23.65 -4.49
N PRO A 123 2.47 -24.89 -4.82
CA PRO A 123 1.66 -26.07 -4.58
C PRO A 123 1.41 -26.35 -3.08
N ALA A 124 2.25 -25.81 -2.19
CA ALA A 124 2.06 -25.90 -0.75
C ALA A 124 1.11 -24.83 -0.20
N TRP A 125 0.63 -23.90 -1.04
CA TRP A 125 -0.31 -22.87 -0.63
C TRP A 125 -1.75 -23.40 -0.60
N ASN A 126 -2.33 -23.40 0.59
CA ASN A 126 -3.71 -23.82 0.79
C ASN A 126 -4.69 -22.62 0.67
N TRP A 127 -5.23 -22.41 -0.53
CA TRP A 127 -6.30 -21.42 -0.74
C TRP A 127 -7.52 -21.68 0.17
N GLY A 128 -7.82 -22.92 0.53
CA GLY A 128 -8.98 -23.26 1.36
C GLY A 128 -8.88 -22.80 2.83
N ALA A 129 -7.67 -22.64 3.37
CA ALA A 129 -7.44 -22.33 4.79
C ALA A 129 -8.02 -20.97 5.25
N TRP A 130 -8.30 -20.08 4.29
CA TRP A 130 -8.70 -18.68 4.55
C TRP A 130 -10.23 -18.46 4.52
N GLY A 131 -11.00 -19.55 4.38
CA GLY A 131 -12.46 -19.51 4.32
C GLY A 131 -12.99 -18.98 2.99
N PRO A 132 -14.25 -18.50 2.93
CA PRO A 132 -14.84 -17.99 1.71
C PRO A 132 -14.10 -16.75 1.15
N TRP A 133 -13.77 -16.79 -0.14
CA TRP A 133 -13.09 -15.73 -0.91
C TRP A 133 -14.07 -14.85 -1.73
N GLY A 134 -15.37 -15.13 -1.65
CA GLY A 134 -16.44 -14.37 -2.31
C GLY A 134 -16.92 -13.21 -1.44
N GLY A 135 -17.15 -12.05 -2.03
CA GLY A 135 -17.89 -10.97 -1.38
C GLY A 135 -19.38 -11.24 -1.50
N PHE A 136 -19.97 -11.91 -0.50
CA PHE A 136 -21.41 -11.90 -0.28
C PHE A 136 -21.67 -12.16 1.21
N GLY A 137 -22.31 -11.19 1.87
CA GLY A 137 -22.82 -11.33 3.23
C GLY A 137 -22.45 -10.16 4.13
N TRP A 138 -23.44 -9.32 4.44
CA TRP A 138 -23.42 -8.39 5.55
C TRP A 138 -23.00 -9.10 6.86
N GLY A 139 -22.06 -8.51 7.61
CA GLY A 139 -21.52 -9.03 8.88
C GLY A 139 -20.24 -9.84 8.66
N PHE A 140 -19.06 -9.43 9.11
CA PHE A 140 -18.69 -8.80 10.38
C PHE A 140 -17.64 -7.71 10.12
N GLY A 141 -18.00 -6.46 10.38
CA GLY A 141 -17.00 -5.45 10.68
C GLY A 141 -16.34 -5.79 12.03
N ARG A 142 -15.01 -5.65 12.09
CA ARG A 142 -14.16 -5.59 13.30
C ARG A 142 -14.77 -6.21 14.57
N GLY A 143 -14.66 -7.53 14.68
CA GLY A 143 -14.72 -8.20 15.98
C GLY A 143 -13.34 -8.17 16.64
N TYR A 144 -13.02 -7.08 17.34
CA TYR A 144 -12.06 -7.17 18.44
C TYR A 144 -12.71 -7.98 19.56
N GLY A 145 -12.10 -9.10 19.95
CA GLY A 145 -12.47 -9.81 21.18
C GLY A 145 -12.51 -11.32 20.98
N TRP A 146 -11.37 -11.97 21.24
CA TRP A 146 -11.21 -13.10 22.17
C TRP A 146 -9.80 -13.01 22.75
#